data_AF-A0A9D1IHB0-F1
#
_entry.id   AF-A0A9D1IHB0-F1
#
_cell.length_a   1.000
_cell.length_b   1.000
_cell.length_c   1.000
_cell.angle_alpha   90.00
_cell.angle_beta   90.00
_cell.angle_gamma   90.00
#
_symmetry.space_group_name_H-M   'P 1'
#
loop_
_entity.id
_entity.type
_entity.pdbx_description
1 polymer ?
#
loop_
_entity_poly.entity_id
_entity_poly.type
_entity_poly.pdbx_seq_one_letter_code
_entity_poly.pdbx_strand_id
1 'polypeptide(L)'
;MKRFVYRPLYIVLSIIAIIAIWASCHTYKWHYEWLYKFGLIELPPTAVLSIGNEKFIAHAGGGIDGIMYTNSNEAFIQAIEDGYRFIEFDLRMTLDGHYFGAHKIDGFNEMTGHSSRWLLPPTASQVKERRLYDKYPPLLLSDIDEILDEHPDMILVVDKGEDYHKMIAECPLPNRMIIEVSTVGQYIAARHAGFPYVAFNNRDFDSIDELGIKLIVAKSWWNPNDADLKQFMDNGGVALVAGFDYAKDIPEDWLKANALFYVDFK
;
A
#
# COMPACT_ATOMS: atom_id res chain seq x y z
N MET A 1 -26.57 17.10 47.66
CA MET A 1 -26.84 16.82 46.24
C MET A 1 -25.57 16.95 45.39
N LYS A 2 -24.80 15.87 45.14
CA LYS A 2 -23.68 15.82 44.16
C LYS A 2 -23.37 14.37 43.69
N ARG A 3 -24.39 13.53 43.48
CA ARG A 3 -24.18 12.09 43.16
C ARG A 3 -24.58 11.63 41.76
N PHE A 4 -25.08 12.53 40.89
CA PHE A 4 -25.66 12.13 39.59
C PHE A 4 -24.87 12.54 38.35
N VAL A 5 -23.80 13.35 38.47
CA VAL A 5 -23.07 13.87 37.29
C VAL A 5 -21.88 12.95 36.89
N TYR A 6 -21.34 12.16 37.82
CA TYR A 6 -20.14 11.35 37.54
C TYR A 6 -20.43 10.05 36.76
N ARG A 7 -21.57 9.40 37.01
CA ARG A 7 -21.96 8.14 36.32
C ARG A 7 -22.09 8.27 34.80
N PRO A 8 -22.79 9.29 34.24
CA PRO A 8 -22.85 9.46 32.80
C PRO A 8 -21.49 9.82 32.19
N LEU A 9 -20.64 10.58 32.91
CA LEU A 9 -19.28 10.89 32.45
C LEU A 9 -18.42 9.63 32.32
N TYR A 10 -18.44 8.72 33.30
CA TYR A 10 -17.71 7.45 33.21
C TYR A 10 -18.19 6.58 32.04
N ILE A 11 -19.49 6.56 31.75
CA ILE A 11 -20.03 5.83 30.60
C ILE A 11 -19.51 6.42 29.29
N VAL A 12 -19.55 7.74 29.13
CA VAL A 12 -19.04 8.42 27.92
C VAL A 12 -17.54 8.17 27.75
N LEU A 13 -16.76 8.30 28.82
CA LEU A 13 -15.31 8.03 28.78
C LEU A 13 -15.01 6.57 28.42
N SER A 14 -15.77 5.61 28.95
CA SER A 14 -15.63 4.20 28.60
C SER A 14 -15.96 3.93 27.13
N ILE A 15 -17.01 4.55 26.58
CA ILE A 15 -17.35 4.41 25.16
C ILE A 15 -16.24 4.98 24.28
N ILE A 16 -15.73 6.18 24.60
CA ILE A 16 -14.62 6.80 23.87
C ILE A 16 -13.38 5.91 23.93
N ALA A 17 -13.06 5.34 25.10
CA ALA A 17 -11.94 4.42 25.24
C ALA A 17 -12.12 3.15 24.40
N ILE A 18 -13.32 2.55 24.39
CA ILE A 18 -13.62 1.38 23.56
C ILE A 18 -13.45 1.71 22.06
N ILE A 19 -13.99 2.84 21.60
CA ILE A 19 -13.84 3.28 20.21
C ILE A 19 -12.38 3.51 19.86
N ALA A 20 -11.62 4.18 20.73
CA ALA A 20 -10.20 4.43 20.51
C ALA A 20 -9.37 3.15 20.48
N ILE A 21 -9.66 2.19 21.38
CA ILE A 21 -9.02 0.87 21.41
C ILE A 21 -9.36 0.10 20.14
N TRP A 22 -10.64 0.07 19.74
CA TRP A 22 -11.07 -0.58 18.51
C TRP A 22 -10.40 0.03 17.28
N ALA A 23 -10.38 1.37 17.16
CA ALA A 23 -9.74 2.07 16.06
C ALA A 23 -8.23 1.79 16.00
N SER A 24 -7.54 1.86 17.15
CA SER A 24 -6.12 1.51 17.23
C SER A 24 -5.85 0.05 16.85
N CYS A 25 -6.67 -0.87 17.35
CA CYS A 25 -6.61 -2.29 17.03
C CYS A 25 -6.84 -2.55 15.54
N HIS A 26 -7.79 -1.82 14.93
CA HIS A 26 -8.11 -1.94 13.52
C HIS A 26 -7.03 -1.34 12.62
N THR A 27 -6.46 -0.19 12.97
CA THR A 27 -5.43 0.49 12.15
C THR A 27 -4.08 -0.20 12.28
N TYR A 28 -3.60 -0.44 13.52
CA TYR A 28 -2.24 -0.93 13.75
C TYR A 28 -2.13 -2.45 13.80
N LYS A 29 -3.26 -3.16 13.91
CA LYS A 29 -3.35 -4.62 13.98
C LYS A 29 -2.47 -5.25 15.07
N TRP A 30 -2.18 -4.53 16.16
CA TRP A 30 -1.26 -4.96 17.22
C TRP A 30 -1.62 -6.32 17.87
N HIS A 31 -2.90 -6.71 17.81
CA HIS A 31 -3.35 -8.02 18.29
C HIS A 31 -2.76 -9.19 17.50
N TYR A 32 -2.45 -9.02 16.21
CA TYR A 32 -1.76 -10.05 15.42
C TYR A 32 -0.33 -10.31 15.93
N GLU A 33 0.36 -9.28 16.43
CA GLU A 33 1.68 -9.45 17.04
C GLU A 33 1.61 -10.32 18.29
N TRP A 34 0.59 -10.12 19.12
CA TRP A 34 0.39 -10.93 20.31
C TRP A 34 0.03 -12.36 19.95
N LEU A 35 -0.91 -12.55 19.02
CA LEU A 35 -1.29 -13.88 18.56
C LEU A 35 -0.08 -14.65 18.01
N TYR A 36 0.79 -14.00 17.23
CA TYR A 36 2.03 -14.58 16.74
C TYR A 36 3.02 -14.90 17.88
N LYS A 37 3.29 -13.94 18.77
CA LYS A 37 4.22 -14.12 19.91
C LYS A 37 3.78 -15.24 20.87
N PHE A 38 2.47 -15.45 21.02
CA PHE A 38 1.92 -16.55 21.83
C PHE A 38 1.79 -17.88 21.06
N GLY A 39 2.19 -17.94 19.79
CA GLY A 39 2.09 -19.14 18.96
C GLY A 39 0.65 -19.53 18.60
N LEU A 40 -0.29 -18.59 18.65
CA LEU A 40 -1.68 -18.78 18.23
C LEU A 40 -1.87 -18.61 16.72
N ILE A 41 -0.90 -17.97 16.07
CA ILE A 41 -0.78 -17.83 14.62
C ILE A 41 0.65 -18.20 14.25
N GLU A 42 0.79 -18.96 13.16
CA GLU A 42 2.05 -19.22 12.49
C GLU A 42 2.04 -18.54 11.12
N LEU A 43 3.20 -18.06 10.67
CA LEU A 43 3.35 -17.49 9.34
C LEU A 43 4.00 -18.51 8.40
N PRO A 44 3.55 -18.59 7.13
CA PRO A 44 4.28 -19.35 6.14
C PRO A 44 5.66 -18.71 5.90
N PRO A 45 6.66 -19.48 5.43
CA PRO A 45 7.98 -18.95 5.12
C PRO A 45 7.93 -17.70 4.23
N THR A 46 8.80 -16.73 4.50
CA THR A 46 8.84 -15.50 3.70
C THR A 46 9.15 -15.81 2.24
N ALA A 47 8.25 -15.39 1.35
CA ALA A 47 8.46 -15.55 -0.08
C ALA A 47 9.51 -14.54 -0.56
N VAL A 48 10.38 -14.98 -1.45
CA VAL A 48 11.39 -14.12 -2.10
C VAL A 48 10.82 -13.67 -3.44
N LEU A 49 10.73 -12.36 -3.62
CA LEU A 49 10.29 -11.77 -4.88
C LEU A 49 11.43 -11.81 -5.90
N SER A 50 11.20 -12.39 -7.08
CA SER A 50 12.14 -12.30 -8.19
C SER A 50 11.84 -11.06 -9.04
N ILE A 51 12.65 -10.02 -8.85
CA ILE A 51 12.55 -8.77 -9.64
C ILE A 51 13.21 -8.87 -11.02
N GLY A 52 14.08 -9.87 -11.25
CA GLY A 52 14.75 -10.07 -12.53
C GLY A 52 15.63 -8.88 -12.91
N ASN A 53 15.47 -8.38 -14.14
CA ASN A 53 16.15 -7.17 -14.63
C ASN A 53 15.32 -5.89 -14.41
N GLU A 54 14.14 -6.00 -13.80
CA GLU A 54 13.29 -4.85 -13.55
C GLU A 54 13.91 -3.92 -12.52
N LYS A 55 13.66 -2.62 -12.72
CA LYS A 55 14.15 -1.56 -11.84
C LYS A 55 13.06 -0.62 -11.37
N PHE A 56 11.91 -0.59 -12.01
CA PHE A 56 10.95 0.49 -11.80
C PHE A 56 9.58 -0.03 -11.39
N ILE A 57 8.94 0.75 -10.53
CA ILE A 57 7.53 0.64 -10.15
C ILE A 57 6.87 1.90 -10.68
N ALA A 58 5.82 1.77 -11.50
CA ALA A 58 5.06 2.92 -11.97
C ALA A 58 4.28 3.49 -10.78
N HIS A 59 4.65 4.68 -10.33
CA HIS A 59 4.09 5.29 -9.12
C HIS A 59 2.66 5.76 -9.34
N ALA A 60 1.73 5.34 -8.48
CA ALA A 60 0.32 5.69 -8.51
C ALA A 60 -0.36 5.48 -9.87
N GLY A 61 -0.03 4.35 -10.50
CA GLY A 61 -0.41 3.98 -11.87
C GLY A 61 0.58 4.43 -12.95
N GLY A 62 1.58 5.24 -12.62
CA GLY A 62 2.45 5.94 -13.57
C GLY A 62 1.90 7.32 -13.99
N GLY A 63 2.74 8.11 -14.64
CA GLY A 63 2.33 9.39 -15.21
C GLY A 63 1.60 9.22 -16.55
N ILE A 64 0.52 9.98 -16.76
CA ILE A 64 -0.23 10.02 -18.03
C ILE A 64 -0.47 11.46 -18.49
N ASP A 65 -0.14 11.79 -19.74
CA ASP A 65 -0.19 13.16 -20.29
C ASP A 65 0.54 14.21 -19.43
N GLY A 66 1.63 13.80 -18.75
CA GLY A 66 2.38 14.66 -17.82
C GLY A 66 1.69 14.89 -16.47
N ILE A 67 0.61 14.16 -16.18
CA ILE A 67 -0.12 14.18 -14.92
C ILE A 67 0.28 12.96 -14.10
N MET A 68 0.61 13.17 -12.82
CA MET A 68 1.01 12.12 -11.88
C MET A 68 -0.14 11.80 -10.92
N TYR A 69 -0.07 10.67 -10.21
CA TYR A 69 -1.00 10.26 -9.14
C TYR A 69 -2.47 10.13 -9.53
N THR A 70 -2.78 9.86 -10.80
CA THR A 70 -4.19 9.69 -11.20
C THR A 70 -4.77 8.39 -10.66
N ASN A 71 -3.97 7.33 -10.48
CA ASN A 71 -4.44 5.98 -10.15
C ASN A 71 -5.57 5.52 -11.10
N SER A 72 -5.57 5.99 -12.35
CA SER A 72 -6.62 5.74 -13.33
C SER A 72 -6.33 4.49 -14.17
N ASN A 73 -7.38 3.96 -14.80
CA ASN A 73 -7.23 2.83 -15.72
C ASN A 73 -6.23 3.14 -16.85
N GLU A 74 -6.33 4.31 -17.46
CA GLU A 74 -5.44 4.70 -18.56
C GLU A 74 -3.99 4.86 -18.12
N ALA A 75 -3.73 5.31 -16.89
CA ALA A 75 -2.37 5.38 -16.37
C ALA A 75 -1.79 3.97 -16.24
N PHE A 76 -2.57 3.02 -15.71
CA PHE A 76 -2.19 1.60 -15.64
C PHE A 76 -1.86 1.04 -17.03
N ILE A 77 -2.75 1.22 -18.00
CA ILE A 77 -2.52 0.73 -19.37
C ILE A 77 -1.28 1.40 -19.98
N GLN A 78 -1.09 2.71 -19.82
CA GLN A 78 0.10 3.41 -20.31
C GLN A 78 1.38 2.86 -19.65
N ALA A 79 1.38 2.62 -18.34
CA ALA A 79 2.52 2.02 -17.66
C ALA A 79 2.82 0.61 -18.19
N ILE A 80 1.80 -0.19 -18.50
CA ILE A 80 2.01 -1.50 -19.13
C ILE A 80 2.62 -1.35 -20.53
N GLU A 81 2.12 -0.42 -21.34
CA GLU A 81 2.66 -0.10 -22.67
C GLU A 81 4.13 0.41 -22.61
N ASP A 82 4.48 1.14 -21.56
CA ASP A 82 5.85 1.60 -21.26
C ASP A 82 6.76 0.49 -20.68
N GLY A 83 6.22 -0.73 -20.57
CA GLY A 83 6.92 -1.93 -20.15
C GLY A 83 7.21 -1.98 -18.66
N TYR A 84 6.33 -1.41 -17.83
CA TYR A 84 6.39 -1.63 -16.39
C TYR A 84 5.82 -3.00 -16.04
N ARG A 85 6.59 -3.77 -15.26
CA ARG A 85 6.11 -4.99 -14.64
C ARG A 85 5.46 -4.73 -13.29
N PHE A 86 5.93 -3.74 -12.55
CA PHE A 86 5.42 -3.37 -11.24
C PHE A 86 4.70 -2.02 -11.34
N ILE A 87 3.47 -1.96 -10.85
CA ILE A 87 2.64 -0.75 -10.89
C ILE A 87 2.01 -0.57 -9.51
N GLU A 88 2.19 0.62 -8.93
CA GLU A 88 1.67 0.96 -7.62
C GLU A 88 0.24 1.51 -7.69
N PHE A 89 -0.56 1.17 -6.68
CA PHE A 89 -1.95 1.54 -6.56
C PHE A 89 -2.25 2.01 -5.12
N ASP A 90 -2.48 3.31 -4.98
CA ASP A 90 -2.90 3.88 -3.72
C ASP A 90 -4.37 3.54 -3.48
N LEU A 91 -4.67 2.84 -2.38
CA LEU A 91 -6.05 2.46 -2.08
C LEU A 91 -6.74 3.42 -1.11
N ARG A 92 -8.01 3.71 -1.42
CA ARG A 92 -8.99 4.29 -0.49
C ARG A 92 -10.27 3.47 -0.47
N MET A 93 -10.91 3.44 0.69
CA MET A 93 -12.18 2.75 0.87
C MET A 93 -13.34 3.70 0.60
N THR A 94 -14.30 3.27 -0.22
CA THR A 94 -15.58 3.94 -0.42
C THR A 94 -16.50 3.79 0.81
N LEU A 95 -17.56 4.59 0.88
CA LEU A 95 -18.55 4.51 1.97
C LEU A 95 -19.29 3.16 2.02
N ASP A 96 -19.47 2.52 0.88
CA ASP A 96 -20.09 1.21 0.71
C ASP A 96 -19.07 0.05 0.75
N GLY A 97 -17.82 0.35 1.13
CA GLY A 97 -16.80 -0.65 1.42
C GLY A 97 -16.24 -1.31 0.17
N HIS A 98 -15.77 -0.53 -0.80
CA HIS A 98 -15.01 -0.97 -1.96
C HIS A 98 -13.69 -0.20 -2.05
N TYR A 99 -12.63 -0.84 -2.53
CA TYR A 99 -11.36 -0.15 -2.75
C TYR A 99 -11.31 0.52 -4.12
N PHE A 100 -10.77 1.74 -4.15
CA PHE A 100 -10.51 2.50 -5.37
C PHE A 100 -9.18 3.24 -5.32
N GLY A 101 -8.69 3.59 -6.51
CA GLY A 101 -7.45 4.32 -6.71
C GLY A 101 -7.53 5.78 -6.28
N ALA A 102 -6.80 6.14 -5.23
CA ALA A 102 -6.59 7.53 -4.83
C ALA A 102 -5.50 7.65 -3.75
N HIS A 103 -4.52 8.52 -3.96
CA HIS A 103 -3.55 8.84 -2.89
C HIS A 103 -4.24 9.45 -1.64
N LYS A 104 -5.22 10.35 -1.84
CA LYS A 104 -6.07 10.93 -0.78
C LYS A 104 -7.47 11.28 -1.31
N ILE A 105 -8.45 11.30 -0.41
CA ILE A 105 -9.86 11.62 -0.74
C ILE A 105 -10.02 13.07 -1.21
N ASP A 106 -9.34 14.02 -0.56
CA ASP A 106 -9.38 15.44 -0.93
C ASP A 106 -8.80 15.69 -2.33
N GLY A 107 -7.64 15.07 -2.63
CA GLY A 107 -7.03 15.10 -3.96
C GLY A 107 -7.93 14.47 -5.02
N PHE A 108 -8.52 13.29 -4.74
CA PHE A 108 -9.50 12.69 -5.64
C PHE A 108 -10.71 13.59 -5.90
N ASN A 109 -11.23 14.25 -4.86
CA ASN A 109 -12.32 15.21 -5.01
C ASN A 109 -11.92 16.39 -5.88
N GLU A 110 -10.75 16.99 -5.65
CA GLU A 110 -10.23 18.09 -6.48
C GLU A 110 -10.08 17.68 -7.95
N MET A 111 -9.44 16.53 -8.22
CA MET A 111 -9.26 16.00 -9.56
C MET A 111 -10.59 15.68 -10.26
N THR A 112 -11.66 15.42 -9.51
CA THR A 112 -13.00 15.10 -10.05
C THR A 112 -13.95 16.30 -10.01
N GLY A 113 -13.45 17.52 -9.79
CA GLY A 113 -14.27 18.75 -9.79
C GLY A 113 -15.15 18.94 -8.54
N HIS A 114 -14.91 18.16 -7.49
CA HIS A 114 -15.60 18.24 -6.21
C HIS A 114 -14.78 19.04 -5.18
N SER A 115 -15.41 19.51 -4.11
CA SER A 115 -14.71 20.28 -3.07
C SER A 115 -13.70 19.43 -2.31
N SER A 116 -12.43 19.85 -2.26
CA SER A 116 -11.37 19.23 -1.45
C SER A 116 -11.63 19.29 0.06
N ARG A 117 -12.56 20.15 0.53
CA ARG A 117 -13.00 20.17 1.93
C ARG A 117 -13.92 19.00 2.29
N TRP A 118 -14.46 18.33 1.28
CA TRP A 118 -15.28 17.14 1.48
C TRP A 118 -14.36 15.95 1.74
N LEU A 119 -14.34 15.47 2.98
CA LEU A 119 -13.50 14.32 3.38
C LEU A 119 -14.29 13.01 3.43
N LEU A 120 -15.60 13.05 3.19
CA LEU A 120 -16.40 11.82 3.10
C LEU A 120 -16.08 11.13 1.77
N PRO A 121 -15.64 9.86 1.80
CA PRO A 121 -15.40 9.10 0.59
C PRO A 121 -16.66 9.00 -0.28
N PRO A 122 -16.54 8.84 -1.60
CA PRO A 122 -17.67 8.48 -2.47
C PRO A 122 -18.15 7.04 -2.21
N THR A 123 -19.30 6.67 -2.77
CA THR A 123 -19.68 5.25 -2.98
C THR A 123 -19.01 4.70 -4.25
N ALA A 124 -18.98 3.38 -4.44
CA ALA A 124 -18.40 2.76 -5.64
C ALA A 124 -19.09 3.25 -6.93
N SER A 125 -20.42 3.40 -6.92
CA SER A 125 -21.17 3.98 -8.07
C SER A 125 -20.69 5.40 -8.39
N GLN A 126 -20.55 6.24 -7.35
CA GLN A 126 -20.07 7.62 -7.52
C GLN A 126 -18.63 7.67 -8.02
N VAL A 127 -17.76 6.73 -7.64
CA VAL A 127 -16.42 6.62 -8.21
C VAL A 127 -16.48 6.34 -9.70
N LYS A 128 -17.28 5.35 -10.14
CA LYS A 128 -17.42 4.98 -11.57
C LYS A 128 -18.02 6.09 -12.43
N GLU A 129 -18.87 6.93 -11.85
CA GLU A 129 -19.50 8.08 -12.53
C GLU A 129 -18.58 9.29 -12.70
N ARG A 130 -17.55 9.42 -11.85
CA ARG A 130 -16.61 10.56 -11.88
C ARG A 130 -15.56 10.42 -12.98
N ARG A 131 -14.91 11.54 -13.31
CA ARG A 131 -13.75 11.58 -14.20
C ARG A 131 -12.66 12.44 -13.59
N LEU A 132 -11.43 11.93 -13.54
CA LEU A 132 -10.25 12.68 -13.13
C LEU A 132 -9.87 13.61 -14.28
N TYR A 133 -9.77 14.90 -13.98
CA TYR A 133 -9.49 15.96 -14.95
C TYR A 133 -10.44 15.94 -16.16
N ASP A 134 -11.73 15.64 -15.91
CA ASP A 134 -12.78 15.48 -16.92
C ASP A 134 -12.47 14.43 -18.02
N LYS A 135 -11.47 13.57 -17.79
CA LYS A 135 -10.94 12.67 -18.82
C LYS A 135 -10.88 11.21 -18.36
N TYR A 136 -10.18 10.92 -17.26
CA TYR A 136 -9.84 9.54 -16.92
C TYR A 136 -10.85 8.90 -15.96
N PRO A 137 -11.46 7.75 -16.28
CA PRO A 137 -12.18 6.94 -15.31
C PRO A 137 -11.28 6.53 -14.12
N PRO A 138 -11.72 6.78 -12.88
CA PRO A 138 -11.12 6.16 -11.71
C PRO A 138 -11.22 4.63 -11.77
N LEU A 139 -10.29 3.94 -11.13
CA LEU A 139 -10.21 2.49 -11.10
C LEU A 139 -10.63 1.95 -9.73
N LEU A 140 -11.46 0.91 -9.70
CA LEU A 140 -11.71 0.12 -8.49
C LEU A 140 -10.72 -1.06 -8.43
N LEU A 141 -10.39 -1.52 -7.23
CA LEU A 141 -9.61 -2.75 -7.05
C LEU A 141 -10.32 -3.97 -7.65
N SER A 142 -11.64 -3.98 -7.62
CA SER A 142 -12.47 -5.04 -8.23
C SER A 142 -12.39 -5.10 -9.75
N ASP A 143 -11.80 -4.08 -10.39
CA ASP A 143 -11.64 -4.02 -11.84
C ASP A 143 -10.16 -4.34 -12.24
N ILE A 144 -9.27 -4.60 -11.26
CA ILE A 144 -7.83 -4.89 -11.50
C ILE A 144 -7.57 -6.35 -11.88
N ASP A 145 -8.40 -7.29 -11.42
CA ASP A 145 -8.19 -8.71 -11.70
C ASP A 145 -8.24 -9.00 -13.21
N GLU A 146 -9.13 -8.33 -13.95
CA GLU A 146 -9.18 -8.35 -15.41
C GLU A 146 -7.86 -7.85 -16.05
N ILE A 147 -7.31 -6.73 -15.57
CA ILE A 147 -6.03 -6.19 -16.05
C ILE A 147 -4.89 -7.18 -15.77
N LEU A 148 -4.88 -7.77 -14.58
CA LEU A 148 -3.87 -8.77 -14.22
C LEU A 148 -3.99 -10.01 -15.11
N ASP A 149 -5.18 -10.49 -15.40
CA ASP A 149 -5.42 -11.65 -16.26
C ASP A 149 -4.93 -11.41 -17.70
N GLU A 150 -5.11 -10.20 -18.24
CA GLU A 150 -4.61 -9.82 -19.57
C GLU A 150 -3.08 -9.64 -19.59
N HIS A 151 -2.48 -9.28 -18.45
CA HIS A 151 -1.05 -8.98 -18.32
C HIS A 151 -0.37 -9.87 -17.26
N PRO A 152 -0.13 -11.16 -17.52
CA PRO A 152 0.24 -12.16 -16.51
C PRO A 152 1.56 -11.88 -15.76
N ASP A 153 2.47 -11.11 -16.36
CA ASP A 153 3.74 -10.75 -15.75
C ASP A 153 3.65 -9.57 -14.78
N MET A 154 2.54 -8.80 -14.82
CA MET A 154 2.31 -7.63 -13.98
C MET A 154 2.12 -8.01 -12.51
N ILE A 155 2.74 -7.23 -11.63
CA ILE A 155 2.59 -7.30 -10.17
C ILE A 155 2.07 -5.96 -9.68
N LEU A 156 0.96 -6.00 -8.95
CA LEU A 156 0.37 -4.84 -8.30
C LEU A 156 1.12 -4.54 -7.00
N VAL A 157 1.56 -3.30 -6.81
CA VAL A 157 2.07 -2.82 -5.53
C VAL A 157 0.96 -2.01 -4.87
N VAL A 158 0.55 -2.37 -3.67
CA VAL A 158 -0.60 -1.75 -2.99
C VAL A 158 -0.12 -0.94 -1.80
N ASP A 159 -0.46 0.35 -1.80
CA ASP A 159 -0.28 1.23 -0.64
C ASP A 159 -1.64 1.61 -0.01
N LYS A 160 -1.62 1.98 1.27
CA LYS A 160 -2.72 2.57 2.06
C LYS A 160 -3.96 1.72 2.29
N GLY A 161 -3.95 0.44 1.96
CA GLY A 161 -5.04 -0.48 2.26
C GLY A 161 -4.83 -1.31 3.54
N GLU A 162 -5.86 -1.43 4.37
CA GLU A 162 -5.77 -2.03 5.72
C GLU A 162 -6.73 -3.22 5.98
N ASP A 163 -7.62 -3.54 5.04
CA ASP A 163 -8.52 -4.70 5.08
C ASP A 163 -8.09 -5.75 4.06
N TYR A 164 -7.17 -6.61 4.49
CA TYR A 164 -6.54 -7.63 3.67
C TYR A 164 -7.53 -8.70 3.15
N HIS A 165 -8.57 -9.04 3.92
CA HIS A 165 -9.57 -10.01 3.47
C HIS A 165 -10.47 -9.38 2.41
N LYS A 166 -10.81 -8.11 2.57
CA LYS A 166 -11.55 -7.37 1.55
C LYS A 166 -10.75 -7.21 0.26
N MET A 167 -9.45 -6.94 0.33
CA MET A 167 -8.59 -6.92 -0.86
C MET A 167 -8.63 -8.25 -1.61
N ILE A 168 -8.47 -9.38 -0.91
CA ILE A 168 -8.54 -10.71 -1.54
C ILE A 168 -9.92 -10.97 -2.14
N ALA A 169 -10.98 -10.48 -1.51
CA ALA A 169 -12.34 -10.62 -2.03
C ALA A 169 -12.58 -9.80 -3.31
N GLU A 170 -11.89 -8.67 -3.47
CA GLU A 170 -12.02 -7.82 -4.68
C GLU A 170 -11.02 -8.16 -5.77
N CYS A 171 -9.81 -8.60 -5.41
CA CYS A 171 -8.77 -9.03 -6.35
C CYS A 171 -8.14 -10.34 -5.82
N PRO A 172 -8.66 -11.52 -6.24
CA PRO A 172 -8.31 -12.82 -5.67
C PRO A 172 -6.97 -13.39 -6.18
N LEU A 173 -5.96 -12.52 -6.34
CA LEU A 173 -4.63 -12.84 -6.88
C LEU A 173 -3.50 -12.43 -5.90
N PRO A 174 -3.48 -12.92 -4.64
CA PRO A 174 -2.53 -12.46 -3.63
C PRO A 174 -1.06 -12.70 -4.03
N ASN A 175 -0.78 -13.73 -4.84
CA ASN A 175 0.56 -14.02 -5.37
C ASN A 175 1.05 -13.02 -6.42
N ARG A 176 0.21 -12.04 -6.79
CA ARG A 176 0.53 -10.98 -7.75
C ARG A 176 0.40 -9.59 -7.14
N MET A 177 0.39 -9.52 -5.80
CA MET A 177 0.28 -8.29 -5.05
C MET A 177 1.44 -8.17 -4.05
N ILE A 178 2.06 -7.00 -4.00
CA ILE A 178 2.97 -6.59 -2.93
C ILE A 178 2.21 -5.64 -2.03
N ILE A 179 2.04 -5.97 -0.75
CA ILE A 179 1.29 -5.14 0.19
C ILE A 179 2.24 -4.30 1.04
N GLU A 180 2.13 -2.99 0.98
CA GLU A 180 2.88 -2.09 1.86
C GLU A 180 2.22 -1.98 3.23
N VAL A 181 3.04 -2.10 4.28
CA VAL A 181 2.59 -2.04 5.68
C VAL A 181 3.58 -1.25 6.52
N SER A 182 3.11 -0.59 7.57
CA SER A 182 3.93 0.29 8.42
C SER A 182 4.21 -0.28 9.82
N THR A 183 3.46 -1.30 10.25
CA THR A 183 3.65 -1.96 11.56
C THR A 183 3.86 -3.46 11.45
N VAL A 184 4.48 -4.04 12.49
CA VAL A 184 4.65 -5.49 12.59
C VAL A 184 3.29 -6.20 12.64
N GLY A 185 2.31 -5.65 13.37
CA GLY A 185 0.95 -6.18 13.37
C GLY A 185 0.31 -6.21 11.99
N GLN A 186 0.48 -5.16 11.18
CA GLN A 186 0.00 -5.13 9.80
C GLN A 186 0.73 -6.16 8.92
N TYR A 187 2.06 -6.29 9.08
CA TYR A 187 2.84 -7.32 8.38
C TYR A 187 2.29 -8.73 8.67
N ILE A 188 2.16 -9.09 9.93
CA ILE A 188 1.65 -10.40 10.35
C ILE A 188 0.21 -10.60 9.84
N ALA A 189 -0.65 -9.58 9.94
CA ALA A 189 -2.02 -9.64 9.47
C ALA A 189 -2.12 -9.87 7.95
N ALA A 190 -1.32 -9.18 7.14
CA ALA A 190 -1.29 -9.36 5.68
C ALA A 190 -0.76 -10.75 5.30
N ARG A 191 0.32 -11.20 5.96
CA ARG A 191 0.90 -12.54 5.79
C ARG A 191 -0.09 -13.65 6.16
N HIS A 192 -0.78 -13.50 7.30
CA HIS A 192 -1.82 -14.43 7.73
C HIS A 192 -3.01 -14.45 6.75
N ALA A 193 -3.39 -13.29 6.19
CA ALA A 193 -4.46 -13.22 5.20
C ALA A 193 -4.15 -13.98 3.91
N GLY A 194 -2.87 -14.24 3.63
CA GLY A 194 -2.43 -15.04 2.48
C GLY A 194 -1.56 -14.28 1.48
N PHE A 195 -1.17 -13.04 1.76
CA PHE A 195 -0.25 -12.29 0.89
C PHE A 195 1.19 -12.77 1.10
N PRO A 196 1.85 -13.34 0.08
CA PRO A 196 3.22 -13.82 0.20
C PRO A 196 4.25 -12.69 0.18
N TYR A 197 3.93 -11.56 -0.48
CA TYR A 197 4.81 -10.41 -0.66
C TYR A 197 4.26 -9.23 0.13
N VAL A 198 4.96 -8.87 1.21
CA VAL A 198 4.58 -7.77 2.09
C VAL A 198 5.82 -6.91 2.32
N ALA A 199 5.74 -5.63 1.95
CA ALA A 199 6.82 -4.67 2.03
C ALA A 199 6.69 -3.81 3.29
N PHE A 200 7.72 -3.86 4.15
CA PHE A 200 7.70 -3.17 5.43
C PHE A 200 8.26 -1.74 5.31
N ASN A 201 7.41 -0.75 5.53
CA ASN A 201 7.70 0.69 5.44
C ASN A 201 8.13 1.26 6.80
N ASN A 202 9.13 0.61 7.41
CA ASN A 202 9.73 1.03 8.66
C ASN A 202 11.19 0.53 8.72
N ARG A 203 12.08 1.29 9.39
CA ARG A 203 13.52 1.01 9.48
C ARG A 203 13.87 0.17 10.72
N ASP A 204 12.91 -0.55 11.27
CA ASP A 204 13.12 -1.44 12.41
C ASP A 204 13.76 -2.76 11.92
N PHE A 205 15.09 -2.73 11.78
CA PHE A 205 15.86 -3.88 11.29
C PHE A 205 15.84 -5.08 12.25
N ASP A 206 15.64 -4.85 13.55
CA ASP A 206 15.46 -5.95 14.51
C ASP A 206 14.21 -6.76 14.17
N SER A 207 13.07 -6.08 13.93
CA SER A 207 11.83 -6.74 13.50
C SER A 207 11.94 -7.36 12.11
N ILE A 208 12.67 -6.72 11.19
CA ILE A 208 12.94 -7.26 9.84
C ILE A 208 13.67 -8.59 9.92
N ASP A 209 14.70 -8.68 10.75
CA ASP A 209 15.49 -9.89 10.95
C ASP A 209 14.72 -10.97 11.72
N GLU A 210 14.01 -10.59 12.80
CA GLU A 210 13.20 -11.52 13.61
C GLU A 210 12.13 -12.23 12.76
N LEU A 211 11.46 -11.50 11.88
CA LEU A 211 10.38 -12.01 11.03
C LEU A 211 10.87 -12.50 9.67
N GLY A 212 12.17 -12.35 9.37
CA GLY A 212 12.77 -12.70 8.09
C GLY A 212 12.12 -11.98 6.91
N ILE A 213 11.77 -10.70 7.08
CA ILE A 213 11.14 -9.86 6.05
C ILE A 213 12.09 -9.74 4.84
N LYS A 214 11.54 -9.79 3.62
CA LYS A 214 12.32 -9.74 2.37
C LYS A 214 12.05 -8.53 1.49
N LEU A 215 11.03 -7.73 1.81
CA LEU A 215 10.71 -6.50 1.09
C LEU A 215 10.59 -5.36 2.10
N ILE A 216 11.25 -4.24 1.83
CA ILE A 216 11.11 -3.01 2.64
C ILE A 216 10.83 -1.83 1.74
N VAL A 217 10.17 -0.82 2.27
CA VAL A 217 10.01 0.47 1.59
C VAL A 217 11.07 1.43 2.12
N ALA A 218 12.02 1.77 1.27
CA ALA A 218 13.08 2.73 1.56
C ALA A 218 12.74 4.11 1.00
N LYS A 219 13.48 5.13 1.44
CA LYS A 219 13.33 6.51 0.94
C LYS A 219 14.55 6.91 0.12
N SER A 220 14.35 7.76 -0.88
CA SER A 220 15.42 8.20 -1.80
C SER A 220 16.61 8.86 -1.10
N TRP A 221 16.38 9.48 0.06
CA TRP A 221 17.43 10.10 0.88
C TRP A 221 18.16 9.13 1.83
N TRP A 222 17.81 7.84 1.84
CA TRP A 222 18.59 6.83 2.56
C TRP A 222 19.90 6.52 1.83
N ASN A 223 20.92 6.12 2.56
CA ASN A 223 22.21 5.71 1.99
C ASN A 223 22.17 4.19 1.71
N PRO A 224 22.23 3.73 0.44
CA PRO A 224 22.21 2.29 0.12
C PRO A 224 23.43 1.52 0.66
N ASN A 225 24.49 2.21 1.07
CA ASN A 225 25.70 1.63 1.68
C ASN A 225 25.68 1.67 3.23
N ASP A 226 24.58 2.14 3.83
CA ASP A 226 24.34 1.96 5.26
C ASP A 226 24.41 0.48 5.64
N ALA A 227 25.01 0.17 6.79
CA ALA A 227 25.38 -1.20 7.14
C ALA A 227 24.17 -2.15 7.16
N ASP A 228 23.08 -1.73 7.82
CA ASP A 228 21.88 -2.55 7.99
C ASP A 228 21.15 -2.74 6.65
N LEU A 229 20.97 -1.65 5.90
CA LEU A 229 20.32 -1.69 4.59
C LEU A 229 21.12 -2.52 3.58
N LYS A 230 22.44 -2.36 3.56
CA LYS A 230 23.33 -3.14 2.71
C LYS A 230 23.27 -4.62 3.08
N GLN A 231 23.34 -4.94 4.37
CA GLN A 231 23.24 -6.32 4.85
C GLN A 231 21.90 -6.95 4.48
N PHE A 232 20.79 -6.23 4.64
CA PHE A 232 19.46 -6.67 4.22
C PHE A 232 19.43 -7.03 2.73
N MET A 233 19.97 -6.17 1.87
CA MET A 233 20.01 -6.40 0.42
C MET A 233 20.97 -7.54 0.03
N ASP A 234 22.14 -7.63 0.67
CA ASP A 234 23.11 -8.73 0.48
C ASP A 234 22.50 -10.09 0.86
N ASN A 235 21.56 -10.11 1.82
CA ASN A 235 20.80 -11.30 2.24
C ASN A 235 19.57 -11.60 1.36
N GLY A 236 19.52 -11.01 0.16
CA GLY A 236 18.46 -11.21 -0.83
C GLY A 236 17.18 -10.43 -0.56
N GLY A 237 17.21 -9.47 0.38
CA GLY A 237 16.14 -8.50 0.54
C GLY A 237 16.06 -7.53 -0.64
N VAL A 238 14.86 -7.03 -0.95
CA VAL A 238 14.64 -6.02 -1.99
C VAL A 238 14.13 -4.73 -1.33
N ALA A 239 14.76 -3.61 -1.66
CA ALA A 239 14.27 -2.29 -1.27
C ALA A 239 13.38 -1.69 -2.36
N LEU A 240 12.17 -1.27 -1.99
CA LEU A 240 11.26 -0.51 -2.83
C LEU A 240 11.46 0.97 -2.47
N VAL A 241 12.14 1.74 -3.32
CA VAL A 241 12.70 3.05 -2.98
C VAL A 241 11.83 4.16 -3.53
N ALA A 242 11.14 4.87 -2.65
CA ALA A 242 10.24 5.96 -3.00
C ALA A 242 10.93 7.33 -2.98
N GLY A 243 10.49 8.23 -3.88
CA GLY A 243 10.89 9.64 -3.89
C GLY A 243 11.74 10.07 -5.09
N PHE A 244 11.55 9.45 -6.26
CA PHE A 244 12.09 9.91 -7.54
C PHE A 244 10.93 10.13 -8.52
N ASP A 245 10.84 11.31 -9.12
CA ASP A 245 9.82 11.55 -10.14
C ASP A 245 10.24 10.93 -11.48
N TYR A 246 11.54 10.99 -11.81
CA TYR A 246 12.10 10.49 -13.06
C TYR A 246 13.18 9.42 -12.82
N ALA A 247 13.18 8.37 -13.64
CA ALA A 247 14.19 7.31 -13.55
C ALA A 247 15.64 7.80 -13.75
N LYS A 248 15.84 8.82 -14.58
CA LYS A 248 17.16 9.43 -14.83
C LYS A 248 17.79 10.09 -13.59
N ASP A 249 16.97 10.41 -12.58
CA ASP A 249 17.42 11.10 -11.37
C ASP A 249 17.90 10.11 -10.29
N ILE A 250 17.78 8.80 -10.55
CA ILE A 250 18.21 7.74 -9.62
C ILE A 250 19.75 7.69 -9.57
N PRO A 251 20.37 7.84 -8.39
CA PRO A 251 21.81 7.76 -8.23
C PRO A 251 22.43 6.41 -8.63
N GLU A 252 23.68 6.41 -9.10
CA GLU A 252 24.37 5.20 -9.55
C GLU A 252 24.57 4.12 -8.47
N ASP A 253 24.73 4.52 -7.21
CA ASP A 253 24.88 3.60 -6.08
C ASP A 253 23.56 2.84 -5.83
N TRP A 254 22.43 3.53 -5.92
CA TRP A 254 21.11 2.92 -5.92
C TRP A 254 20.91 1.96 -7.09
N LEU A 255 21.30 2.34 -8.32
CA LEU A 255 21.13 1.48 -9.50
C LEU A 255 21.86 0.13 -9.40
N LYS A 256 22.95 0.07 -8.61
CA LYS A 256 23.72 -1.15 -8.34
C LYS A 256 23.10 -2.03 -7.24
N ALA A 257 22.16 -1.50 -6.47
CA ALA A 257 21.52 -2.21 -5.37
C ALA A 257 20.41 -3.17 -5.87
N ASN A 258 20.03 -4.12 -5.00
CA ASN A 258 18.89 -4.99 -5.22
C ASN A 258 17.60 -4.24 -4.85
N ALA A 259 17.18 -3.34 -5.73
CA ALA A 259 16.10 -2.39 -5.47
C ALA A 259 15.19 -2.18 -6.68
N LEU A 260 13.95 -1.80 -6.37
CA LEU A 260 12.96 -1.26 -7.29
C LEU A 260 12.70 0.20 -6.92
N PHE A 261 12.48 1.07 -7.90
CA PHE A 261 12.31 2.52 -7.69
C PHE A 261 10.91 2.94 -8.13
N TYR A 262 10.17 3.60 -7.23
CA TYR A 262 8.94 4.28 -7.64
C TYR A 262 9.33 5.48 -8.48
N VAL A 263 8.78 5.54 -9.69
CA VAL A 263 8.97 6.65 -10.62
C VAL A 263 7.65 6.96 -11.30
N ASP A 264 7.40 8.24 -11.54
CA ASP A 264 6.24 8.70 -12.30
C ASP A 264 6.53 8.63 -13.81
N PHE A 265 7.80 8.87 -14.20
CA PHE A 265 8.24 8.86 -15.59
C PHE A 265 9.56 8.09 -15.79
N LYS A 266 9.56 7.18 -16.77
CA LYS A 266 10.72 6.36 -17.14
C LYS A 266 11.72 7.09 -18.03
#